data_AF-A0A2K0XW95-F1
#
_entry.id   AF-A0A2K0XW95-F1
#
_cell.length_a   1.000
_cell.length_b   1.000
_cell.length_c   1.000
_cell.angle_alpha   90.00
_cell.angle_beta   90.00
_cell.angle_gamma   90.00
#
_symmetry.space_group_name_H-M   'P 1'
#
loop_
_entity.id
_entity.type
_entity.pdbx_description
1 polymer ?
#
loop_
_entity_poly.entity_id
_entity_poly.type
_entity_poly.pdbx_seq_one_letter_code
_entity_poly.pdbx_strand_id
1 'polypeptide(L)'
;MALHPQIAALAAQLEDLADLLRAQGDRLWSGRIDLVRHLVADSNFAGVERFLRLFEGEEGLGALVLNDASANRRLIERRQAARILAERLAKEEGAD
;
A
#
# COMPACT_ATOMS: atom_id res chain seq x y z
N MET A 1 -0.69 17.33 14.74
CA MET A 1 0.06 16.13 15.19
C MET A 1 -0.88 14.98 15.53
N ALA A 2 -1.40 14.27 14.51
CA ALA A 2 -2.23 13.06 14.64
C ALA A 2 -1.69 11.92 13.75
N LEU A 3 -0.37 11.83 13.64
CA LEU A 3 0.33 11.02 12.63
C LEU A 3 0.41 9.53 12.98
N HIS A 4 0.60 9.20 14.26
CA HIS A 4 0.69 7.82 14.74
C HIS A 4 -0.50 6.90 14.40
N PRO A 5 -1.78 7.32 14.57
CA PRO A 5 -2.92 6.46 14.22
C PRO A 5 -3.12 6.28 12.71
N GLN A 6 -2.77 7.28 11.91
CA GLN A 6 -2.92 7.21 10.45
C GLN A 6 -1.84 6.31 9.83
N ILE A 7 -0.60 6.34 10.35
CA ILE A 7 0.47 5.41 9.97
C ILE A 7 0.10 3.96 10.32
N ALA A 8 -0.43 3.73 11.53
CA ALA A 8 -0.90 2.40 11.93
C ALA A 8 -2.05 1.90 11.03
N ALA A 9 -2.99 2.78 10.67
CA ALA A 9 -4.07 2.45 9.74
C ALA A 9 -3.54 2.10 8.34
N LEU A 10 -2.57 2.85 7.82
CA LEU A 10 -1.93 2.52 6.54
C LEU A 10 -1.21 1.17 6.61
N ALA A 11 -0.41 0.91 7.65
CA ALA A 11 0.28 -0.36 7.83
C ALA A 11 -0.68 -1.56 7.88
N ALA A 12 -1.83 -1.42 8.53
CA ALA A 12 -2.87 -2.44 8.56
C ALA A 12 -3.51 -2.67 7.18
N GLN A 13 -3.70 -1.62 6.38
CA GLN A 13 -4.20 -1.78 5.01
C GLN A 13 -3.18 -2.45 4.08
N LEU A 14 -1.89 -2.19 4.27
CA LEU A 14 -0.82 -2.87 3.54
C LEU A 14 -0.71 -4.35 3.93
N GLU A 15 -0.94 -4.69 5.20
CA GLU A 15 -1.04 -6.09 5.64
C GLU A 15 -2.16 -6.83 4.91
N ASP A 16 -3.38 -6.30 4.93
CA ASP A 16 -4.53 -6.93 4.26
C ASP A 16 -4.30 -7.09 2.75
N LEU A 17 -3.66 -6.09 2.11
CA LEU A 17 -3.26 -6.17 0.71
C LEU A 17 -2.22 -7.27 0.46
N ALA A 18 -1.20 -7.39 1.30
CA ALA A 18 -0.17 -8.43 1.19
C ALA A 18 -0.79 -9.83 1.37
N ASP A 19 -1.72 -10.00 2.31
CA ASP A 19 -2.43 -11.25 2.52
C ASP A 19 -3.35 -11.62 1.34
N LEU A 20 -4.06 -10.65 0.76
CA LEU A 20 -4.83 -10.87 -0.47
C LEU A 20 -3.94 -11.39 -1.60
N LEU A 21 -2.79 -10.75 -1.83
CA LEU A 21 -1.83 -11.14 -2.86
C LEU A 21 -1.25 -12.53 -2.61
N ARG A 22 -0.91 -12.84 -1.36
CA ARG A 22 -0.40 -14.14 -0.93
C ARG A 22 -1.46 -15.24 -1.15
N ALA A 23 -2.72 -14.95 -0.85
CA ALA A 23 -3.83 -15.88 -1.09
C ALA A 23 -4.06 -16.17 -2.58
N GLN A 24 -3.66 -15.25 -3.47
CA GLN A 24 -3.70 -15.45 -4.93
C GLN A 24 -2.40 -16.07 -5.48
N GLY A 25 -1.43 -16.39 -4.63
CA GLY A 25 -0.15 -16.98 -5.02
C GLY A 25 0.89 -15.98 -5.52
N ASP A 26 0.60 -14.67 -5.47
CA ASP A 26 1.53 -13.63 -5.93
C ASP A 26 2.58 -13.32 -4.85
N ARG A 27 3.66 -14.12 -4.86
CA ARG A 27 4.78 -13.99 -3.92
C ARG A 27 5.61 -12.72 -4.15
N LEU A 28 5.67 -12.24 -5.38
CA LEU A 28 6.49 -11.09 -5.73
C LEU A 28 5.87 -9.80 -5.19
N TRP A 29 4.58 -9.59 -5.46
CA TRP A 29 3.88 -8.43 -4.97
C TRP A 29 3.60 -8.50 -3.48
N SER A 30 3.21 -9.66 -2.94
CA SER A 30 3.02 -9.78 -1.49
C SER A 30 4.31 -9.44 -0.72
N GLY A 31 5.47 -9.92 -1.18
CA GLY A 31 6.76 -9.57 -0.58
C GLY A 31 7.11 -8.08 -0.69
N ARG A 32 6.84 -7.45 -1.85
CA ARG A 32 7.04 -6.01 -2.03
C ARG A 32 6.17 -5.17 -1.10
N ILE A 33 4.89 -5.51 -0.96
CA ILE A 33 3.97 -4.81 -0.06
C ILE A 33 4.38 -5.01 1.39
N ASP A 34 4.82 -6.21 1.77
CA ASP A 34 5.29 -6.51 3.13
C ASP A 34 6.54 -5.69 3.51
N LEU A 35 7.49 -5.54 2.60
CA LEU A 35 8.66 -4.67 2.79
C LEU A 35 8.26 -3.20 3.01
N VAL A 36 7.32 -2.70 2.20
CA VAL A 36 6.84 -1.32 2.33
C VAL A 36 6.06 -1.12 3.62
N ARG A 37 5.24 -2.09 4.03
CA ARG A 37 4.55 -2.08 5.33
C ARG A 37 5.53 -1.91 6.48
N HIS A 38 6.62 -2.69 6.50
CA HIS A 38 7.64 -2.58 7.53
C HIS A 38 8.28 -1.18 7.55
N LEU A 39 8.57 -0.61 6.38
CA LEU A 39 9.12 0.73 6.28
C LEU A 39 8.15 1.83 6.72
N VAL A 40 6.85 1.67 6.45
CA VAL A 40 5.80 2.59 6.94
C VAL A 40 5.71 2.52 8.47
N ALA A 41 5.78 1.31 9.05
CA ALA A 41 5.73 1.12 10.49
C ALA A 41 7.00 1.61 11.22
N ASP A 42 8.16 1.58 10.57
CA ASP A 42 9.46 1.91 11.16
C ASP A 42 9.85 3.39 10.98
N SER A 43 9.69 3.94 9.77
CA SER A 43 10.22 5.25 9.38
C SER A 43 9.14 6.31 9.10
N ASN A 44 7.88 6.01 9.43
CA ASN A 44 6.64 6.80 9.25
C ASN A 44 6.41 7.37 7.84
N PHE A 45 7.25 8.28 7.35
CA PHE A 45 7.05 9.04 6.12
C PHE A 45 7.81 8.53 4.90
N ALA A 46 9.08 8.14 5.08
CA ALA A 46 9.86 7.56 3.97
C ALA A 46 9.23 6.26 3.43
N GLY A 47 8.51 5.52 4.28
CA GLY A 47 7.71 4.36 3.88
C GLY A 47 6.49 4.72 3.03
N VAL A 48 5.84 5.84 3.33
CA VAL A 48 4.66 6.35 2.59
C VAL A 48 5.06 6.79 1.18
N GLU A 49 6.15 7.55 1.05
CA GLU A 49 6.67 7.91 -0.28
C GLU A 49 7.01 6.67 -1.09
N ARG A 50 7.69 5.70 -0.48
CA ARG A 50 8.09 4.46 -1.15
C ARG A 50 6.90 3.60 -1.55
N PHE A 51 5.82 3.63 -0.79
CA PHE A 51 4.54 3.03 -1.18
C PHE A 51 3.95 3.72 -2.41
N LEU A 52 3.88 5.05 -2.43
CA LEU A 52 3.35 5.80 -3.56
C LEU A 52 4.12 5.53 -4.85
N ARG A 53 5.45 5.38 -4.77
CA ARG A 53 6.29 4.99 -5.91
C ARG A 53 5.95 3.63 -6.50
N LEU A 54 5.31 2.71 -5.76
CA LEU A 54 4.86 1.43 -6.31
C LEU A 54 3.76 1.59 -7.36
N PHE A 55 3.04 2.72 -7.37
CA PHE A 55 2.04 3.01 -8.38
C PHE A 55 2.62 3.65 -9.64
N GLU A 56 3.89 4.06 -9.61
CA GLU A 56 4.58 4.63 -10.76
C GLU A 56 5.10 3.52 -11.69
N GLY A 57 4.99 3.74 -13.00
CA GLY A 57 5.45 2.81 -14.03
C GLY A 57 4.37 1.89 -14.62
N GLU A 58 4.67 1.34 -15.79
CA GLU A 58 3.75 0.54 -16.62
C GLU A 58 3.37 -0.81 -15.98
N GLU A 59 4.27 -1.35 -15.15
CA GLU A 59 4.07 -2.59 -14.38
C GLU A 59 3.93 -2.30 -12.87
N GLY A 60 3.43 -1.12 -12.50
CA GLY A 60 3.21 -0.73 -11.12
C GLY A 60 2.01 -1.44 -10.47
N LEU A 61 1.85 -1.26 -9.16
CA LEU A 61 0.75 -1.79 -8.36
C LEU A 61 -0.64 -1.37 -8.90
N GLY A 62 -0.71 -0.22 -9.58
CA GLY A 62 -1.91 0.25 -10.27
C GLY A 62 -2.30 -0.58 -11.50
N ALA A 63 -1.32 -1.17 -12.18
CA ALA A 63 -1.51 -2.03 -13.35
C ALA A 63 -1.59 -3.51 -13.01
N LEU A 64 -1.35 -3.89 -11.74
CA LEU A 64 -1.46 -5.28 -11.30
C LEU A 64 -2.90 -5.81 -11.47
N VAL A 65 -3.00 -6.95 -12.14
CA VAL A 65 -4.23 -7.70 -12.37
C VAL A 65 -4.00 -9.15 -11.94
N LEU A 66 -4.91 -9.67 -11.14
CA LEU A 66 -4.95 -11.04 -10.65
C LEU A 66 -5.77 -11.92 -11.60
N ASN A 67 -5.56 -13.23 -11.54
CA ASN A 67 -6.29 -14.16 -12.40
C ASN A 67 -7.77 -14.32 -12.00
N ASP A 68 -8.12 -14.07 -10.73
CA ASP A 68 -9.50 -14.16 -10.24
C ASP A 68 -10.22 -12.80 -10.26
N ALA A 69 -11.43 -12.77 -10.84
CA ALA A 69 -12.20 -11.55 -10.99
C ALA A 69 -12.69 -10.97 -9.65
N SER A 70 -12.96 -11.82 -8.66
CA SER A 70 -13.39 -11.39 -7.33
C SER A 70 -12.22 -10.82 -6.54
N ALA A 71 -11.05 -11.46 -6.63
CA ALA A 71 -9.79 -10.97 -6.08
C ALA A 71 -9.38 -9.64 -6.72
N ASN A 72 -9.59 -9.46 -8.03
CA ASN A 72 -9.35 -8.18 -8.71
C ASN A 72 -10.18 -7.03 -8.14
N ARG A 73 -11.49 -7.25 -7.90
CA ARG A 73 -12.32 -6.22 -7.27
C ARG A 73 -11.77 -5.81 -5.91
N ARG A 74 -11.45 -6.81 -5.06
CA ARG A 74 -10.84 -6.57 -3.75
C ARG A 74 -9.50 -5.86 -3.86
N LEU A 75 -8.66 -6.23 -4.83
CA LEU A 75 -7.38 -5.58 -5.09
C LEU A 75 -7.57 -4.10 -5.43
N ILE A 76 -8.53 -3.79 -6.31
CA ILE A 76 -8.87 -2.41 -6.69
C ILE A 76 -9.34 -1.60 -5.48
N GLU A 77 -10.23 -2.15 -4.67
CA GLU A 77 -10.74 -1.47 -3.48
C GLU A 77 -9.62 -1.22 -2.45
N ARG A 78 -8.82 -2.25 -2.14
CA ARG A 78 -7.75 -2.17 -1.14
C ARG A 78 -6.61 -1.24 -1.58
N ARG A 79 -6.17 -1.33 -2.84
CA ARG A 79 -5.10 -0.46 -3.35
C ARG A 79 -5.55 1.00 -3.38
N GLN A 80 -6.81 1.27 -3.72
CA GLN A 80 -7.33 2.63 -3.79
C GLN A 80 -7.47 3.23 -2.38
N ALA A 81 -7.96 2.45 -1.42
CA ALA A 81 -8.05 2.89 -0.03
C ALA A 81 -6.66 3.22 0.55
N ALA A 82 -5.67 2.32 0.35
CA ALA A 82 -4.31 2.52 0.84
C ALA A 82 -3.65 3.73 0.16
N ARG A 83 -3.87 3.90 -1.14
CA ARG A 83 -3.37 5.06 -1.90
C ARG A 83 -3.92 6.38 -1.36
N ILE A 84 -5.23 6.48 -1.15
CA ILE A 84 -5.85 7.72 -0.64
C ILE A 84 -5.28 8.09 0.74
N LEU A 85 -5.09 7.11 1.62
CA LEU A 85 -4.48 7.35 2.93
C LEU A 85 -3.02 7.80 2.81
N ALA A 86 -2.24 7.15 1.96
CA ALA A 86 -0.85 7.52 1.70
C ALA A 86 -0.71 8.92 1.08
N GLU A 87 -1.56 9.29 0.12
CA GLU A 87 -1.58 10.63 -0.49
C GLU A 87 -1.95 11.71 0.55
N ARG A 88 -2.89 11.42 1.47
CA ARG A 88 -3.23 12.32 2.57
C ARG A 88 -2.06 12.52 3.52
N LEU A 89 -1.44 11.42 3.95
CA LEU A 89 -0.26 11.45 4.81
C LEU A 89 0.86 12.27 4.17
N ALA A 90 1.24 11.98 2.92
CA ALA A 90 2.29 12.72 2.22
C ALA A 90 1.99 14.22 2.10
N LYS A 91 0.72 14.61 1.92
CA LYS A 91 0.30 16.01 1.90
C LYS A 91 0.41 16.67 3.29
N GLU A 92 0.14 15.93 4.37
CA GLU A 92 0.33 16.42 5.74
C GLU A 92 1.82 16.62 6.07
N GLU A 93 2.74 15.86 5.45
CA GLU A 93 4.19 16.07 5.58
C GLU A 93 4.67 17.33 4.88
N GLY A 94 4.35 17.47 3.58
CA GLY A 94 4.85 18.57 2.76
C GLY A 94 4.17 19.93 3.03
N ALA A 95 3.23 19.96 3.99
CA ALA A 95 2.59 21.18 4.48
C ALA A 95 3.28 21.76 5.74
N ASP A 96 4.34 21.11 6.23
CA ASP A 96 5.22 21.58 7.32
C ASP A 96 6.43 22.35 6.79
#